data_AF-A0A519QLR2-F1
#
_entry.id   AF-A0A519QLR2-F1
#
_cell.length_a   1.000
_cell.length_b   1.000
_cell.length_c   1.000
_cell.angle_alpha   90.00
_cell.angle_beta   90.00
_cell.angle_gamma   90.00
#
_symmetry.space_group_name_H-M   'P 1'
#
loop_
_entity.id
_entity.type
_entity.pdbx_description
1 polymer ?
#
loop_
_entity_poly.entity_id
_entity_poly.type
_entity_poly.pdbx_seq_one_letter_code
_entity_poly.pdbx_strand_id
1 'polypeptide(L)'
;MNRQILHHYIEEYKSNFETVNQYEIYKWKAVKCFQDNWNIDARNFYEMLASSFVLTKNLMDSGQYFPLRMLLQYTERRPEDVRSLFRNLYNEDEDLYGRMNSFQIGINAIHKDYFQNKSSYQDRRAVVVYLTLQYPERYFFYKFEMFKQFSSILDLTYTPIKGRIENIGHFNSICELIRHELSLDQQLLKLHKDR
;
A
#
# COMPACT_ATOMS: atom_id res chain seq x y z
N MET A 1 -22.95 3.65 1.65
CA MET A 1 -22.38 2.62 2.53
C MET A 1 -23.44 2.22 3.54
N ASN A 2 -23.77 0.94 3.59
CA ASN A 2 -24.69 0.41 4.57
C ASN A 2 -24.00 0.27 5.94
N ARG A 3 -24.35 1.15 6.89
CA ARG A 3 -23.76 1.17 8.24
C ARG A 3 -24.16 -0.02 9.10
N GLN A 4 -25.33 -0.63 8.87
CA GLN A 4 -25.74 -1.81 9.64
C GLN A 4 -24.86 -3.00 9.29
N ILE A 5 -24.59 -3.20 8.00
CA ILE A 5 -23.66 -4.25 7.53
C ILE A 5 -22.23 -3.98 8.05
N LEU A 6 -21.76 -2.73 8.02
CA LEU A 6 -20.44 -2.39 8.57
C LEU A 6 -20.33 -2.75 10.06
N HIS A 7 -21.30 -2.35 10.89
CA HIS A 7 -21.28 -2.68 12.32
C HIS A 7 -21.31 -4.19 12.58
N HIS A 8 -22.06 -4.96 11.79
CA HIS A 8 -22.04 -6.42 11.87
C HIS A 8 -20.61 -6.97 11.67
N TYR A 9 -19.89 -6.52 10.65
CA TYR A 9 -18.51 -6.95 10.42
C TYR A 9 -17.52 -6.45 11.47
N ILE A 10 -17.77 -5.29 12.10
CA ILE A 10 -16.97 -4.82 13.24
C ILE A 10 -17.11 -5.78 14.42
N GLU A 11 -18.33 -6.23 14.74
CA GLU A 11 -18.56 -7.22 15.80
C GLU A 11 -17.93 -8.58 15.47
N GLU A 12 -18.01 -9.03 14.21
CA GLU A 12 -17.33 -10.25 13.77
C GLU A 12 -15.80 -10.13 13.87
N TYR A 13 -15.24 -8.96 13.49
CA TYR A 13 -13.81 -8.68 13.62
C TYR A 13 -13.36 -8.76 15.08
N LYS A 14 -14.09 -8.10 16.00
CA LYS A 14 -13.79 -8.14 17.43
C LYS A 14 -13.86 -9.56 18.00
N SER A 15 -14.89 -10.32 17.61
CA SER A 15 -15.08 -11.70 18.09
C SER A 15 -14.00 -12.67 17.62
N ASN A 16 -13.34 -12.36 16.49
CA ASN A 16 -12.29 -13.19 15.89
C ASN A 16 -10.90 -12.51 15.97
N PHE A 17 -10.74 -11.53 16.85
CA PHE A 17 -9.60 -10.61 16.82
C PHE A 17 -8.24 -11.33 16.86
N GLU A 18 -8.05 -12.31 17.74
CA GLU A 18 -6.78 -13.03 17.85
C GLU A 18 -6.38 -13.72 16.54
N THR A 19 -7.34 -14.41 15.91
CA THR A 19 -7.15 -15.07 14.62
C THR A 19 -6.84 -14.05 13.54
N VAL A 20 -7.62 -12.98 13.45
CA VAL A 20 -7.41 -11.92 12.44
C VAL A 20 -6.06 -11.24 12.65
N ASN A 21 -5.69 -10.94 13.89
CA ASN A 21 -4.41 -10.32 14.24
C ASN A 21 -3.23 -11.18 13.75
N GLN A 22 -3.27 -12.50 13.95
CA GLN A 22 -2.22 -13.41 13.44
C GLN A 22 -2.05 -13.31 11.92
N TYR A 23 -3.15 -13.14 11.18
CA TYR A 23 -3.10 -12.99 9.73
C TYR A 23 -2.70 -11.58 9.26
N GLU A 24 -2.87 -10.54 10.07
CA GLU A 24 -2.70 -9.15 9.63
C GLU A 24 -1.51 -8.41 10.23
N ILE A 25 -0.96 -8.88 11.36
CA ILE A 25 0.12 -8.19 12.08
C ILE A 25 1.36 -7.95 11.24
N TYR A 26 1.58 -8.77 10.20
CA TYR A 26 2.71 -8.58 9.26
C TYR A 26 2.66 -7.22 8.55
N LYS A 27 1.48 -6.64 8.34
CA LYS A 27 1.30 -5.32 7.71
C LYS A 27 1.97 -4.23 8.58
N TRP A 28 1.71 -4.26 9.88
CA TRP A 28 2.29 -3.33 10.85
C TRP A 28 3.79 -3.55 11.04
N LYS A 29 4.23 -4.82 11.09
CA LYS A 29 5.67 -5.15 11.11
C LYS A 29 6.40 -4.61 9.87
N ALA A 30 5.77 -4.67 8.70
CA ALA A 30 6.34 -4.11 7.47
C ALA A 30 6.43 -2.59 7.50
N VAL A 31 5.38 -1.89 7.96
CA VAL A 31 5.40 -0.42 8.15
C VAL A 31 6.51 -0.02 9.12
N LYS A 32 6.58 -0.65 10.29
CA LYS A 32 7.61 -0.36 11.29
C LYS A 32 9.02 -0.60 10.74
N CYS A 33 9.25 -1.75 10.12
CA CYS A 33 10.54 -2.07 9.51
C CYS A 33 10.93 -1.05 8.43
N PHE A 34 9.98 -0.60 7.61
CA PHE A 34 10.25 0.44 6.63
C PHE A 34 10.64 1.75 7.31
N GLN A 35 9.84 2.25 8.25
CA GLN A 35 10.08 3.53 8.91
C GLN A 35 11.37 3.54 9.76
N ASP A 36 11.74 2.42 10.38
CA ASP A 36 12.97 2.30 11.17
C ASP A 36 14.24 2.35 10.28
N ASN A 37 14.14 2.02 8.99
CA ASN A 37 15.29 1.91 8.08
C ASN A 37 15.31 2.98 6.96
N TRP A 38 14.17 3.57 6.63
CA TRP A 38 14.04 4.43 5.46
C TRP A 38 14.75 5.77 5.66
N ASN A 39 15.71 6.06 4.78
CA ASN A 39 16.37 7.35 4.68
C ASN A 39 16.61 7.68 3.20
N ILE A 40 15.80 8.59 2.65
CA ILE A 40 15.86 8.98 1.24
C ILE A 40 17.23 9.56 0.83
N ASP A 41 17.97 10.14 1.78
CA ASP A 41 19.29 10.76 1.57
C ASP A 41 20.45 9.80 1.85
N ALA A 42 20.18 8.50 2.10
CA ALA A 42 21.22 7.52 2.38
C ALA A 42 22.24 7.41 1.25
N ARG A 43 23.53 7.43 1.62
CA ARG A 43 24.66 7.29 0.68
C ARG A 43 24.60 5.97 -0.09
N ASN A 44 24.33 4.86 0.60
CA ASN A 44 24.08 3.56 -0.03
C ASN A 44 22.57 3.31 -0.14
N PHE A 45 21.96 3.90 -1.17
CA PHE A 45 20.50 3.85 -1.34
C PHE A 45 19.97 2.44 -1.57
N TYR A 46 20.71 1.59 -2.28
CA TYR A 46 20.31 0.22 -2.54
C TYR A 46 20.18 -0.58 -1.24
N GLU A 47 21.21 -0.57 -0.38
CA GLU A 47 21.19 -1.30 0.89
C GLU A 47 20.12 -0.76 1.85
N MET A 48 19.95 0.56 1.90
CA MET A 48 18.90 1.21 2.67
C MET A 48 17.51 0.75 2.19
N LEU A 49 17.25 0.79 0.87
CA LEU A 49 15.98 0.38 0.29
C LEU A 49 15.73 -1.12 0.54
N ALA A 50 16.74 -1.96 0.33
CA ALA A 50 16.63 -3.40 0.58
C ALA A 50 16.25 -3.71 2.03
N SER A 51 16.89 -3.04 2.99
CA SER A 51 16.60 -3.18 4.42
C SER A 51 15.20 -2.69 4.76
N SER A 52 14.79 -1.54 4.20
CA SER A 52 13.46 -0.94 4.46
C SER A 52 12.31 -1.82 3.97
N PHE A 53 12.51 -2.56 2.87
CA PHE A 53 11.47 -3.38 2.26
C PHE A 53 11.48 -4.86 2.68
N VAL A 54 12.41 -5.30 3.53
CA VAL A 54 12.67 -6.73 3.79
C VAL A 54 11.45 -7.51 4.30
N LEU A 55 10.54 -6.87 5.05
CA LEU A 55 9.31 -7.50 5.58
C LEU A 55 8.07 -7.31 4.68
N THR A 56 8.22 -6.74 3.48
CA THR A 56 7.07 -6.41 2.60
C THR A 56 6.67 -7.54 1.63
N LYS A 57 7.31 -8.70 1.72
CA LYS A 57 7.08 -9.83 0.80
C LYS A 57 5.60 -10.20 0.67
N ASN A 58 4.85 -10.29 1.77
CA ASN A 58 3.42 -10.65 1.71
C ASN A 58 2.54 -9.55 1.10
N LEU A 59 3.00 -8.29 1.11
CA LEU A 59 2.30 -7.16 0.49
C LEU A 59 2.55 -7.10 -1.02
N MET A 60 3.79 -7.41 -1.42
CA MET A 60 4.27 -7.16 -2.77
C MET A 60 4.42 -8.41 -3.62
N ASP A 61 4.80 -9.56 -3.08
CA ASP A 61 5.06 -10.76 -3.89
C ASP A 61 3.93 -11.80 -3.74
N SER A 62 3.38 -12.26 -4.87
CA SER A 62 2.35 -13.32 -4.87
C SER A 62 2.32 -14.09 -6.18
N GLY A 63 2.52 -15.41 -6.15
CA GLY A 63 2.46 -16.26 -7.35
C GLY A 63 3.44 -15.78 -8.43
N GLN A 64 2.91 -15.21 -9.53
CA GLN A 64 3.67 -14.66 -10.67
C GLN A 64 3.79 -13.12 -10.65
N TYR A 65 3.62 -12.49 -9.49
CA TYR A 65 3.72 -11.04 -9.26
C TYR A 65 4.93 -10.74 -8.38
N PHE A 66 5.89 -9.96 -8.89
CA PHE A 66 7.21 -9.74 -8.26
C PHE A 66 7.69 -8.25 -8.23
N PRO A 67 6.91 -7.29 -7.69
CA PRO A 67 7.30 -5.88 -7.61
C PRO A 67 8.55 -5.64 -6.78
N LEU A 68 8.71 -6.31 -5.62
CA LEU A 68 9.87 -6.08 -4.75
C LEU A 68 11.17 -6.45 -5.46
N ARG A 69 11.18 -7.63 -6.09
CA ARG A 69 12.34 -8.12 -6.85
C ARG A 69 12.73 -7.14 -7.95
N MET A 70 11.74 -6.64 -8.70
CA MET A 70 12.02 -5.70 -9.79
C MET A 70 12.50 -4.35 -9.25
N LEU A 71 11.91 -3.84 -8.17
CA LEU A 71 12.34 -2.60 -7.52
C LEU A 71 13.82 -2.66 -7.09
N LEU A 72 14.22 -3.75 -6.45
CA LEU A 72 15.62 -3.98 -6.07
C LEU A 72 16.54 -3.99 -7.29
N GLN A 73 16.14 -4.66 -8.38
CA GLN A 73 16.91 -4.70 -9.62
C GLN A 73 17.06 -3.33 -10.30
N TYR A 74 16.05 -2.47 -10.24
CA TYR A 74 16.15 -1.09 -10.74
C TYR A 74 17.06 -0.25 -9.86
N THR A 75 16.91 -0.38 -8.54
CA THR A 75 17.70 0.41 -7.56
C THR A 75 19.17 0.05 -7.61
N GLU A 76 19.50 -1.23 -7.81
CA GLU A 76 20.88 -1.70 -7.98
C GLU A 76 21.56 -1.06 -9.20
N ARG A 77 20.82 -0.89 -10.31
CA ARG A 77 21.35 -0.38 -11.58
C ARG A 77 21.34 1.14 -11.67
N ARG A 78 20.30 1.79 -11.14
CA ARG A 78 20.00 3.22 -11.29
C ARG A 78 19.53 3.82 -9.96
N PRO A 79 20.36 3.76 -8.89
CA PRO A 79 19.94 4.15 -7.54
C PRO A 79 19.46 5.60 -7.45
N GLU A 80 20.14 6.51 -8.14
CA GLU A 80 19.82 7.95 -8.14
C GLU A 80 18.49 8.27 -8.83
N ASP A 81 18.20 7.59 -9.94
CA ASP A 81 16.94 7.78 -10.64
C ASP A 81 15.79 7.24 -9.81
N VAL A 82 15.94 6.03 -9.25
CA VAL A 82 14.92 5.45 -8.36
C VAL A 82 14.72 6.33 -7.12
N ARG A 83 15.79 6.86 -6.53
CA ARG A 83 15.70 7.83 -5.42
C ARG A 83 14.89 9.06 -5.82
N SER A 84 15.13 9.62 -7.00
CA SER A 84 14.40 10.78 -7.51
C SER A 84 12.91 10.46 -7.71
N LEU A 85 12.58 9.26 -8.18
CA LEU A 85 11.19 8.81 -8.29
C LEU A 85 10.51 8.72 -6.92
N PHE A 86 11.18 8.19 -5.89
CA PHE A 86 10.63 8.17 -4.54
C PHE A 86 10.47 9.56 -3.93
N ARG A 87 11.43 10.48 -4.14
CA ARG A 87 11.29 11.88 -3.69
C ARG A 87 10.03 12.51 -4.28
N ASN A 88 9.83 12.34 -5.59
CA ASN A 88 8.64 12.86 -6.26
C ASN A 88 7.37 12.16 -5.77
N LEU A 89 7.41 10.83 -5.58
CA LEU A 89 6.27 10.07 -5.07
C LEU A 89 5.88 10.52 -3.65
N TYR A 90 6.84 10.90 -2.81
CA TYR A 90 6.60 11.31 -1.42
C TYR A 90 6.42 12.82 -1.23
N ASN A 91 6.41 13.61 -2.30
CA ASN A 91 6.11 15.03 -2.19
C ASN A 91 4.61 15.28 -1.99
N GLU A 92 4.14 15.31 -0.75
CA GLU A 92 2.71 15.43 -0.41
C GLU A 92 2.08 16.79 -0.75
N ASP A 93 2.87 17.78 -1.20
CA ASP A 93 2.40 19.07 -1.72
C ASP A 93 1.82 18.95 -3.15
N GLU A 94 2.14 17.86 -3.86
CA GLU A 94 1.68 17.61 -5.24
C GLU A 94 0.51 16.62 -5.29
N ASP A 95 -0.27 16.68 -6.37
CA ASP A 95 -1.43 15.79 -6.59
C ASP A 95 -1.04 14.30 -6.56
N LEU A 96 -1.86 13.51 -5.85
CA LEU A 96 -1.65 12.08 -5.67
C LEU A 96 -1.58 11.35 -7.01
N TYR A 97 -2.53 11.60 -7.92
CA TYR A 97 -2.58 10.90 -9.20
C TYR A 97 -1.40 11.29 -10.10
N GLY A 98 -1.03 12.57 -10.09
CA GLY A 98 0.15 13.09 -10.79
C GLY A 98 1.43 12.40 -10.34
N ARG A 99 1.66 12.29 -9.02
CA ARG A 99 2.84 11.62 -8.45
C ARG A 99 2.88 10.14 -8.73
N MET A 100 1.76 9.43 -8.54
CA MET A 100 1.67 8.00 -8.85
C MET A 100 1.96 7.74 -10.33
N ASN A 101 1.37 8.53 -11.23
CA ASN A 101 1.59 8.39 -12.66
C ASN A 101 3.05 8.68 -13.04
N SER A 102 3.63 9.74 -12.48
CA SER A 102 5.03 10.12 -12.71
C SER A 102 6.00 9.02 -12.26
N PHE A 103 5.76 8.43 -11.08
CA PHE A 103 6.54 7.27 -10.60
C PHE A 103 6.44 6.10 -11.58
N GLN A 104 5.22 5.73 -11.99
CA GLN A 104 5.02 4.60 -12.91
C GLN A 104 5.67 4.84 -14.27
N ILE A 105 5.61 6.06 -14.82
CA ILE A 105 6.27 6.41 -16.08
C ILE A 105 7.79 6.25 -15.94
N GLY A 106 8.38 6.86 -14.90
CA GLY A 106 9.82 6.84 -14.70
C GLY A 106 10.38 5.44 -14.44
N ILE A 107 9.74 4.67 -13.55
CA ILE A 107 10.22 3.32 -13.24
C ILE A 107 10.06 2.35 -14.44
N ASN A 108 9.03 2.56 -15.28
CA ASN A 108 8.86 1.79 -16.51
C ASN A 108 9.84 2.22 -17.61
N ALA A 109 10.34 3.46 -17.60
CA ALA A 109 11.44 3.86 -18.48
C ALA A 109 12.72 3.08 -18.11
N ILE A 110 13.08 3.06 -16.81
CA ILE A 110 14.20 2.25 -16.30
C ILE A 110 14.01 0.77 -16.66
N HIS A 111 12.80 0.24 -16.51
CA HIS A 111 12.50 -1.15 -16.85
C HIS A 111 12.83 -1.49 -18.31
N LYS A 112 12.44 -0.63 -19.26
CA LYS A 112 12.66 -0.85 -20.70
C LYS A 112 14.14 -0.89 -21.09
N ASP A 113 15.00 -0.19 -20.35
CA ASP A 113 16.44 -0.19 -20.61
C ASP A 113 17.10 -1.55 -20.33
N TYR A 114 16.52 -2.36 -19.43
CA TYR A 114 17.16 -3.58 -18.92
C TYR A 114 16.35 -4.87 -19.13
N PHE A 115 15.05 -4.78 -19.39
CA PHE A 115 14.17 -5.94 -19.47
C PHE A 115 13.21 -5.83 -20.65
N GLN A 116 13.21 -6.84 -21.52
CA GLN A 116 12.33 -6.91 -22.69
C GLN A 116 11.14 -7.87 -22.47
N ASN A 117 11.37 -9.00 -21.80
CA ASN A 117 10.40 -10.10 -21.67
C ASN A 117 9.92 -10.31 -20.22
N LYS A 118 9.97 -9.27 -19.38
CA LYS A 118 9.48 -9.31 -18.00
C LYS A 118 8.47 -8.20 -17.81
N SER A 119 7.51 -8.38 -16.91
CA SER A 119 6.68 -7.25 -16.46
C SER A 119 7.46 -6.43 -15.44
N SER A 120 7.21 -5.12 -15.39
CA SER A 120 7.82 -4.28 -14.36
C SER A 120 7.25 -4.54 -12.98
N TYR A 121 5.98 -4.96 -12.92
CA TYR A 121 5.16 -5.15 -11.72
C TYR A 121 4.96 -3.89 -10.86
N GLN A 122 5.39 -2.73 -11.36
CA GLN A 122 5.23 -1.42 -10.70
C GLN A 122 3.85 -0.82 -11.03
N ASP A 123 2.81 -1.60 -10.75
CA ASP A 123 1.43 -1.17 -10.91
C ASP A 123 0.97 -0.27 -9.76
N ARG A 124 -0.27 0.23 -9.84
CA ARG A 124 -0.81 1.13 -8.79
C ARG A 124 -0.88 0.46 -7.42
N ARG A 125 -1.03 -0.86 -7.35
CA ARG A 125 -1.01 -1.59 -6.08
C ARG A 125 0.37 -1.50 -5.44
N ALA A 126 1.44 -1.73 -6.20
CA ALA A 126 2.81 -1.59 -5.70
C ALA A 126 3.08 -0.14 -5.24
N VAL A 127 2.66 0.85 -6.03
CA VAL A 127 2.84 2.27 -5.67
C VAL A 127 2.09 2.65 -4.39
N VAL A 128 0.87 2.14 -4.19
CA VAL A 128 0.13 2.37 -2.94
C VAL A 128 0.83 1.73 -1.73
N VAL A 129 1.50 0.57 -1.90
CA VAL A 129 2.33 0.00 -0.82
C VAL A 129 3.43 0.99 -0.44
N TYR A 130 4.12 1.60 -1.40
CA TYR A 130 5.18 2.59 -1.14
C TYR A 130 4.67 3.79 -0.35
N LEU A 131 3.51 4.32 -0.73
CA LEU A 131 2.87 5.43 -0.04
C LEU A 131 2.41 5.04 1.38
N THR A 132 1.80 3.86 1.53
CA THR A 132 1.29 3.37 2.83
C THR A 132 2.41 3.08 3.82
N LEU A 133 3.57 2.60 3.36
CA LEU A 133 4.72 2.38 4.24
C LEU A 133 5.30 3.70 4.78
N GLN A 134 5.34 4.74 3.96
CA GLN A 134 5.86 6.05 4.34
C GLN A 134 4.86 6.86 5.19
N TYR A 135 3.58 6.87 4.78
CA TYR A 135 2.50 7.64 5.41
C TYR A 135 1.31 6.74 5.79
N PRO A 136 1.48 5.80 6.74
CA PRO A 136 0.45 4.85 7.15
C PRO A 136 -0.80 5.50 7.75
N GLU A 137 -0.71 6.77 8.17
CA GLU A 137 -1.81 7.58 8.67
C GLU A 137 -2.70 8.16 7.57
N ARG A 138 -2.25 8.17 6.31
CA ARG A 138 -2.93 8.81 5.18
C ARG A 138 -3.32 7.87 4.06
N TYR A 139 -2.58 6.78 3.87
CA TYR A 139 -2.84 5.80 2.81
C TYR A 139 -3.14 4.42 3.37
N PHE A 140 -3.86 3.62 2.59
CA PHE A 140 -4.30 2.29 2.97
C PHE A 140 -3.85 1.25 1.95
N PHE A 141 -3.48 0.06 2.40
CA PHE A 141 -3.11 -1.04 1.50
C PHE A 141 -4.27 -1.41 0.57
N TYR A 142 -4.03 -1.31 -0.73
CA TYR A 142 -5.04 -1.49 -1.76
C TYR A 142 -4.87 -2.79 -2.54
N LYS A 143 -5.99 -3.48 -2.80
CA LYS A 143 -6.07 -4.58 -3.76
C LYS A 143 -7.43 -4.53 -4.46
N PHE A 144 -7.41 -4.42 -5.79
CA PHE A 144 -8.63 -4.21 -6.59
C PHE A 144 -9.74 -5.24 -6.29
N GLU A 145 -9.43 -6.54 -6.32
CA GLU A 145 -10.44 -7.58 -6.11
C GLU A 145 -11.07 -7.51 -4.70
N MET A 146 -10.28 -7.14 -3.68
CA MET A 146 -10.80 -6.94 -2.33
C MET A 146 -11.71 -5.72 -2.27
N PHE A 147 -11.30 -4.59 -2.87
CA PHE A 147 -12.14 -3.39 -2.89
C PHE A 147 -13.45 -3.62 -3.67
N LYS A 148 -13.39 -4.35 -4.79
CA LYS A 148 -14.57 -4.70 -5.58
C LYS A 148 -15.56 -5.54 -4.77
N GLN A 149 -15.08 -6.60 -4.11
CA GLN A 149 -15.92 -7.44 -3.24
C GLN A 149 -16.50 -6.64 -2.08
N PHE A 150 -15.66 -5.87 -1.40
CA PHE A 150 -16.05 -5.02 -0.29
C PHE A 150 -17.12 -3.97 -0.69
N SER A 151 -16.98 -3.39 -1.88
CA SER A 151 -17.95 -2.43 -2.41
C SER A 151 -19.34 -3.05 -2.61
N SER A 152 -19.38 -4.31 -3.05
CA SER A 152 -20.63 -5.07 -3.18
C SER A 152 -21.23 -5.44 -1.82
N ILE A 153 -20.40 -5.83 -0.85
CA ILE A 153 -20.84 -6.24 0.50
C ILE A 153 -21.45 -5.06 1.25
N LEU A 154 -20.79 -3.89 1.22
CA LEU A 154 -21.26 -2.70 1.93
C LEU A 154 -22.25 -1.83 1.14
N ASP A 155 -22.70 -2.31 -0.01
CA ASP A 155 -23.62 -1.59 -0.90
C ASP A 155 -23.16 -0.14 -1.12
N LEU A 156 -21.94 -0.01 -1.66
CA LEU A 156 -21.37 1.29 -1.99
C LEU A 156 -21.96 1.81 -3.30
N THR A 157 -22.23 3.11 -3.36
CA THR A 157 -22.72 3.78 -4.58
C THR A 157 -21.70 3.71 -5.72
N TYR A 158 -20.41 3.64 -5.39
CA TYR A 158 -19.34 3.51 -6.36
C TYR A 158 -19.03 2.03 -6.64
N THR A 159 -19.04 1.65 -7.92
CA THR A 159 -18.64 0.32 -8.38
C THR A 159 -17.21 0.36 -8.94
N PRO A 160 -16.23 -0.31 -8.30
CA PRO A 160 -14.85 -0.28 -8.77
C PRO A 160 -14.68 -0.95 -10.13
N ILE A 161 -13.96 -0.29 -11.04
CA ILE A 161 -13.69 -0.77 -12.40
C ILE A 161 -12.21 -1.08 -12.55
N LYS A 162 -11.87 -2.30 -13.00
CA LYS A 162 -10.48 -2.76 -13.09
C LYS A 162 -9.63 -1.80 -13.91
N GLY A 163 -8.48 -1.41 -13.37
CA GLY A 163 -7.51 -0.54 -14.07
C GLY A 163 -7.84 0.95 -14.06
N ARG A 164 -8.91 1.41 -13.40
CA ARG A 164 -9.17 2.85 -13.18
C ARG A 164 -8.34 3.39 -12.02
N ILE A 165 -7.78 4.60 -12.17
CA ILE A 165 -6.94 5.23 -11.13
C ILE A 165 -7.79 5.80 -10.00
N GLU A 166 -8.99 6.25 -10.35
CA GLU A 166 -10.00 6.82 -9.47
C GLU A 166 -10.43 5.84 -8.37
N ASN A 167 -10.27 4.52 -8.60
CA ASN A 167 -10.47 3.51 -7.57
C ASN A 167 -9.64 3.80 -6.32
N ILE A 168 -8.43 4.38 -6.45
CA ILE A 168 -7.56 4.68 -5.31
C ILE A 168 -8.18 5.80 -4.46
N GLY A 169 -8.66 6.87 -5.09
CA GLY A 169 -9.35 7.94 -4.37
C GLY A 169 -10.64 7.45 -3.71
N HIS A 170 -11.48 6.71 -4.44
CA HIS A 170 -12.70 6.14 -3.86
C HIS A 170 -12.41 5.17 -2.71
N PHE A 171 -11.37 4.33 -2.83
CA PHE A 171 -10.94 3.44 -1.76
C PHE A 171 -10.49 4.22 -0.52
N ASN A 172 -9.60 5.20 -0.67
CA ASN A 172 -9.12 6.02 0.43
C ASN A 172 -10.28 6.75 1.13
N SER A 173 -11.20 7.36 0.39
CA SER A 173 -12.35 8.05 0.97
C SER A 173 -13.24 7.10 1.81
N ILE A 174 -13.44 5.87 1.34
CA ILE A 174 -14.21 4.87 2.10
C ILE A 174 -13.43 4.39 3.33
N CYS A 175 -12.13 4.17 3.21
CA CYS A 175 -11.27 3.83 4.35
C CYS A 175 -11.27 4.92 5.42
N GLU A 176 -11.27 6.20 5.04
CA GLU A 176 -11.39 7.32 5.97
C GLU A 176 -12.72 7.33 6.71
N LEU A 177 -13.83 7.10 6.00
CA LEU A 177 -15.14 6.98 6.62
C LEU A 177 -15.19 5.81 7.61
N ILE A 178 -14.64 4.66 7.23
CA ILE A 178 -14.57 3.49 8.12
C ILE A 178 -13.67 3.80 9.32
N ARG A 179 -12.49 4.39 9.11
CA ARG A 179 -11.57 4.80 10.18
C ARG A 179 -12.28 5.69 11.21
N HIS A 180 -13.14 6.59 10.75
CA HIS A 180 -13.98 7.40 11.64
C HIS A 180 -14.96 6.53 12.44
N GLU A 181 -15.74 5.65 11.80
CA GLU A 181 -16.67 4.75 12.50
C GLU A 181 -15.94 3.85 13.52
N LEU A 182 -14.77 3.28 13.15
CA LEU A 182 -13.94 2.46 14.03
C LEU A 182 -13.39 3.24 15.23
N SER A 183 -13.09 4.54 15.05
CA SER A 183 -12.57 5.38 16.14
C SER A 183 -13.60 5.63 17.26
N LEU A 184 -14.88 5.40 16.99
CA LEU A 184 -15.96 5.52 17.97
C LEU A 184 -16.08 4.27 18.86
N ASP A 185 -15.57 3.12 18.41
CA ASP A 185 -15.64 1.85 19.14
C ASP A 185 -14.46 1.68 20.13
N GLN A 186 -14.71 2.04 21.40
CA GLN A 186 -13.69 1.94 22.45
C GLN A 186 -13.23 0.51 22.74
N GLN A 187 -14.10 -0.49 22.54
CA GLN A 187 -13.75 -1.89 22.74
C GLN A 187 -12.75 -2.34 21.68
N LEU A 188 -13.02 -2.01 20.40
CA LEU A 188 -12.11 -2.28 19.31
C LEU A 188 -10.75 -1.61 19.54
N LEU A 189 -10.74 -0.32 19.89
CA LEU A 189 -9.49 0.40 20.15
C LEU A 189 -8.68 -0.25 21.28
N LYS A 190 -9.34 -0.78 22.32
CA LYS A 190 -8.67 -1.48 23.42
C LYS A 190 -7.99 -2.77 22.95
N LEU A 191 -8.58 -3.53 22.03
CA LEU A 191 -7.99 -4.75 21.48
C LEU A 191 -6.65 -4.49 20.77
N HIS A 192 -6.47 -3.30 20.21
CA HIS A 192 -5.26 -2.94 19.46
C HIS A 192 -4.15 -2.31 20.30
N LYS A 193 -4.35 -2.05 21.61
CA LYS A 193 -3.36 -1.35 22.45
C LYS A 193 -2.04 -2.09 22.60
N ASP A 194 -2.05 -3.41 22.54
CA ASP A 194 -0.89 -4.27 22.82
C ASP A 194 -0.28 -4.90 21.55
N ARG A 195 -0.55 -4.31 20.36
CA ARG A 195 -0.04 -4.80 19.06
C ARG A 195 1.35 -4.31 18.71
#